data_AF-Q2RMG4-F1
#
_entry.id   AF-Q2RMG4-F1
#
_cell.length_a   1.000
_cell.length_b   1.000
_cell.length_c   1.000
_cell.angle_alpha   90.00
_cell.angle_beta   90.00
_cell.angle_gamma   90.00
#
_symmetry.space_group_name_H-M   'P 1'
#
loop_
_entity.id
_entity.type
_entity.pdbx_description
1 polymer ?
#
loop_
_entity_poly.entity_id
_entity_poly.type
_entity_poly.pdbx_seq_one_letter_code
_entity_poly.pdbx_strand_id
1 'polypeptide(L)'
;MPLNIKIALAGEGGQGVQSIAEILTEAAYRAGHQALYIPNFGVEQRGGVSVAFVQVSEQPVSAPKFTTGDIVVALSYRAVERVKQYTGAATTLVYDASLEDEVRKVYGDKPGKLAVPALEIAQKEMHPRVFNVIILGVLVGLTGFLKQQEVKEALERQLGHKFAQDPSLRDLNYRALERGYQLVSRREAQ
;
A
#
# COMPACT_ATOMS: atom_id res chain seq x y z
N MET A 1 10.94 -5.05 -19.11
CA MET A 1 10.20 -3.83 -19.52
C MET A 1 10.65 -2.70 -18.61
N PRO A 2 10.68 -1.44 -19.09
CA PRO A 2 10.97 -0.29 -18.23
C PRO A 2 9.94 -0.19 -17.10
N LEU A 3 10.35 0.23 -15.91
CA LEU A 3 9.46 0.40 -14.78
C LEU A 3 8.33 1.39 -15.13
N ASN A 4 7.09 0.94 -15.01
CA ASN A 4 5.89 1.76 -15.08
C ASN A 4 4.78 1.05 -14.30
N ILE A 5 4.50 1.53 -13.09
CA ILE A 5 3.56 0.89 -12.17
C ILE A 5 2.52 1.87 -11.66
N LYS A 6 1.27 1.43 -11.68
CA LYS A 6 0.08 2.18 -11.25
C LYS A 6 -0.57 1.48 -10.07
N ILE A 7 -0.67 2.18 -8.94
CA ILE A 7 -1.20 1.65 -7.69
C ILE A 7 -2.37 2.51 -7.23
N ALA A 8 -3.53 1.89 -6.99
CA ALA A 8 -4.66 2.56 -6.35
C ALA A 8 -4.86 1.96 -4.96
N LEU A 9 -4.74 2.76 -3.91
CA LEU A 9 -4.97 2.33 -2.53
C LEU A 9 -6.25 2.95 -2.00
N ALA A 10 -7.09 2.18 -1.33
CA ALA A 10 -8.28 2.71 -0.71
C ALA A 10 -8.53 2.15 0.69
N GLY A 11 -9.14 2.97 1.51
CA GLY A 11 -9.41 2.69 2.91
C GLY A 11 -10.04 3.89 3.61
N GLU A 12 -10.46 3.66 4.83
CA GLU A 12 -11.11 4.65 5.68
C GLU A 12 -10.11 5.34 6.61
N GLY A 13 -10.56 6.41 7.27
CA GLY A 13 -9.74 7.19 8.19
C GLY A 13 -9.05 6.30 9.24
N GLY A 14 -7.75 6.55 9.46
CA GLY A 14 -6.94 5.78 10.40
C GLY A 14 -6.22 4.55 9.80
N GLN A 15 -6.55 4.12 8.58
CA GLN A 15 -5.89 2.97 7.93
C GLN A 15 -4.58 3.32 7.22
N GLY A 16 -4.18 4.60 7.23
CA GLY A 16 -2.87 5.03 6.72
C GLY A 16 -2.70 5.00 5.20
N VAL A 17 -3.79 4.97 4.42
CA VAL A 17 -3.77 4.97 2.93
C VAL A 17 -2.88 6.06 2.36
N GLN A 18 -3.09 7.31 2.80
CA GLN A 18 -2.32 8.45 2.30
C GLN A 18 -0.86 8.35 2.75
N SER A 19 -0.61 7.89 3.97
CA SER A 19 0.75 7.68 4.47
C SER A 19 1.51 6.63 3.67
N ILE A 20 0.89 5.51 3.31
CA ILE A 20 1.52 4.50 2.43
C ILE A 20 1.91 5.14 1.10
N ALA A 21 0.99 5.89 0.50
CA ALA A 21 1.21 6.52 -0.80
C ALA A 21 2.32 7.57 -0.78
N GLU A 22 2.35 8.42 0.25
CA GLU A 22 3.39 9.43 0.46
C GLU A 22 4.77 8.78 0.66
N ILE A 23 4.89 7.78 1.54
CA ILE A 23 6.17 7.10 1.80
C ILE A 23 6.68 6.42 0.52
N LEU A 24 5.79 5.70 -0.18
CA LEU A 24 6.16 4.97 -1.39
C LEU A 24 6.63 5.92 -2.51
N THR A 25 5.93 7.05 -2.68
CA THR A 25 6.26 8.06 -3.69
C THR A 25 7.56 8.79 -3.35
N GLU A 26 7.76 9.16 -2.08
CA GLU A 26 8.99 9.79 -1.60
C GLU A 26 10.21 8.85 -1.79
N ALA A 27 10.06 7.57 -1.44
CA ALA A 27 11.10 6.57 -1.67
C ALA A 27 11.43 6.42 -3.16
N ALA A 28 10.40 6.29 -4.01
CA ALA A 28 10.55 6.17 -5.46
C ALA A 28 11.27 7.38 -6.07
N TYR A 29 10.85 8.59 -5.70
CA TYR A 29 11.45 9.82 -6.18
C TYR A 29 12.93 9.91 -5.82
N ARG A 30 13.29 9.56 -4.57
CA ARG A 30 14.69 9.58 -4.11
C ARG A 30 15.56 8.49 -4.72
N ALA A 31 14.96 7.37 -5.10
CA ALA A 31 15.64 6.32 -5.87
C ALA A 31 15.88 6.74 -7.35
N GLY A 32 15.46 7.94 -7.76
CA GLY A 32 15.69 8.49 -9.10
C GLY A 32 14.58 8.19 -10.10
N HIS A 33 13.44 7.66 -9.65
CA HIS A 33 12.27 7.44 -10.49
C HIS A 33 11.39 8.69 -10.60
N GLN A 34 10.60 8.75 -11.67
CA GLN A 34 9.46 9.65 -11.74
C GLN A 34 8.34 9.08 -10.88
N ALA A 35 7.85 9.84 -9.91
CA ALA A 35 6.82 9.40 -9.00
C ALA A 35 5.71 10.46 -8.89
N LEU A 36 4.46 10.02 -8.90
CA LEU A 36 3.30 10.88 -8.76
C LEU A 36 2.35 10.28 -7.74
N TYR A 37 1.91 11.11 -6.79
CA TYR A 37 0.88 10.78 -5.83
C TYR A 37 -0.29 11.76 -5.94
N ILE A 38 -1.51 11.23 -6.01
CA ILE A 38 -2.74 12.02 -6.00
C ILE A 38 -3.72 11.47 -4.97
N PRO A 39 -4.02 12.24 -3.91
CA PRO A 39 -5.11 11.92 -3.01
C PRO A 39 -6.46 12.16 -3.70
N ASN A 40 -7.44 11.32 -3.38
CA ASN A 40 -8.80 11.45 -3.84
C ASN A 40 -9.76 11.14 -2.68
N PHE A 41 -10.40 12.19 -2.16
CA PHE A 41 -11.36 12.09 -1.08
C PHE A 41 -12.78 12.16 -1.64
N GLY A 42 -13.70 11.38 -1.05
CA GLY A 42 -15.13 11.58 -1.30
C GLY A 42 -15.60 12.93 -0.76
N VAL A 43 -16.82 13.32 -1.12
CA VAL A 43 -17.49 14.52 -0.58
C VAL A 43 -17.74 14.46 0.94
N GLU A 44 -17.61 13.28 1.53
CA GLU A 44 -17.78 12.99 2.95
C GLU A 44 -16.61 13.59 3.76
N GLN A 45 -16.85 14.70 4.47
CA GLN A 45 -15.84 15.44 5.24
C GLN A 45 -15.20 14.62 6.38
N ARG A 46 -15.83 13.52 6.82
CA ARG A 46 -15.31 12.57 7.84
C ARG A 46 -15.83 11.16 7.59
N GLY A 47 -14.96 10.16 7.75
CA GLY A 47 -15.35 8.74 7.73
C GLY A 47 -15.61 8.13 6.35
N GLY A 48 -15.31 8.86 5.27
CA GLY A 48 -15.43 8.33 3.91
C GLY A 48 -14.24 7.49 3.47
N VAL A 49 -14.44 6.68 2.44
CA VAL A 49 -13.35 5.98 1.76
C VAL A 49 -12.50 7.00 1.02
N SER A 50 -11.23 7.09 1.41
CA SER A 50 -10.22 7.80 0.65
C SER A 50 -9.55 6.86 -0.34
N VAL A 51 -9.16 7.39 -1.49
CA VAL A 51 -8.34 6.69 -2.48
C VAL A 51 -7.04 7.47 -2.65
N ALA A 52 -5.92 6.78 -2.78
CA ALA A 52 -4.64 7.34 -3.17
C ALA A 52 -4.20 6.69 -4.47
N PHE A 53 -3.88 7.50 -5.47
CA PHE A 53 -3.27 7.03 -6.71
C PHE A 53 -1.77 7.27 -6.63
N VAL A 54 -0.98 6.23 -6.90
CA VAL A 54 0.48 6.30 -6.99
C VAL A 54 0.88 5.80 -8.37
N GLN A 55 1.77 6.52 -9.03
CA GLN A 55 2.41 6.09 -10.27
C GLN A 55 3.92 6.23 -10.12
N VAL A 56 4.66 5.17 -10.47
CA VAL A 56 6.12 5.19 -10.49
C VAL A 56 6.60 4.74 -11.86
N SER A 57 7.53 5.48 -12.46
CA SER A 57 7.98 5.28 -13.83
C SER A 57 9.43 5.71 -14.03
N GLU A 58 10.13 5.10 -14.98
CA GLU A 58 11.42 5.60 -15.48
C GLU A 58 11.27 6.85 -16.37
N GLN A 59 10.10 7.03 -16.97
CA GLN A 59 9.77 8.14 -17.87
C GLN A 59 8.75 9.09 -17.22
N PRO A 60 8.66 10.36 -17.67
CA PRO A 60 7.67 11.31 -17.15
C PRO A 60 6.25 10.75 -17.16
N VAL A 61 5.52 10.92 -16.06
CA VAL A 61 4.13 10.46 -15.93
C VAL A 61 3.23 11.39 -16.77
N SER A 62 2.63 10.83 -17.82
CA SER A 62 1.86 11.61 -18.81
C SER A 62 0.43 11.96 -18.38
N ALA A 63 -0.16 11.17 -17.47
CA ALA A 63 -1.52 11.38 -17.00
C ALA A 63 -1.61 11.18 -15.48
N PRO A 64 -2.31 12.07 -14.75
CA PRO A 64 -2.41 11.99 -13.30
C PRO A 64 -3.20 10.78 -12.78
N LYS A 65 -4.19 10.32 -13.54
CA LYS A 65 -5.08 9.21 -13.19
C LYS A 65 -5.06 8.14 -14.27
N PHE A 66 -5.41 6.92 -13.87
CA PHE A 66 -5.48 5.75 -14.75
C PHE A 66 -6.82 5.03 -14.57
N THR A 67 -7.23 4.29 -15.60
CA THR A 67 -8.47 3.50 -15.57
C THR A 67 -8.33 2.26 -14.71
N THR A 68 -7.24 1.50 -14.88
CA THR A 68 -6.94 0.30 -14.09
C THR A 68 -5.53 0.36 -13.53
N GLY A 69 -5.35 -0.11 -12.29
CA GLY A 69 -4.05 -0.24 -11.65
C GLY A 69 -3.41 -1.60 -11.90
N ASP A 70 -2.09 -1.64 -11.86
CA ASP A 70 -1.34 -2.91 -11.84
C ASP A 70 -1.50 -3.57 -10.46
N ILE A 71 -1.51 -2.75 -9.41
CA ILE A 71 -1.84 -3.17 -8.04
C ILE A 71 -2.98 -2.30 -7.51
N VAL A 72 -3.97 -2.93 -6.90
CA VAL A 72 -5.07 -2.24 -6.23
C VAL A 72 -5.14 -2.73 -4.79
N VAL A 73 -5.21 -1.81 -3.83
CA VAL A 73 -5.23 -2.13 -2.39
C VAL A 73 -6.57 -1.72 -1.79
N ALA A 74 -7.24 -2.64 -1.10
CA ALA A 74 -8.48 -2.38 -0.35
C ALA A 74 -8.29 -2.72 1.13
N LEU A 75 -8.40 -1.70 1.99
CA LEU A 75 -8.13 -1.84 3.42
C LEU A 75 -9.39 -1.85 4.29
N SER A 76 -10.58 -1.62 3.73
CA SER A 76 -11.85 -1.71 4.46
C SER A 76 -12.97 -2.28 3.61
N TYR A 77 -14.07 -2.70 4.26
CA TYR A 77 -15.29 -3.15 3.61
C TYR A 77 -15.73 -2.21 2.47
N ARG A 78 -15.85 -0.91 2.75
CA ARG A 78 -16.31 0.08 1.77
C ARG A 78 -15.26 0.31 0.67
N ALA A 79 -13.98 0.13 0.98
CA ALA A 79 -12.90 0.24 0.01
C ALA A 79 -12.94 -0.87 -1.05
N VAL A 80 -13.33 -2.09 -0.68
CA VAL A 80 -13.43 -3.26 -1.59
C VAL A 80 -14.32 -2.93 -2.80
N GLU A 81 -15.51 -2.38 -2.58
CA GLU A 81 -16.40 -1.97 -3.68
C GLU A 81 -15.86 -0.73 -4.40
N ARG A 82 -15.33 0.25 -3.66
CA ARG A 82 -14.87 1.52 -4.23
C ARG A 82 -13.80 1.34 -5.30
N VAL A 83 -12.87 0.40 -5.09
CA VAL A 83 -11.74 0.18 -5.99
C VAL A 83 -12.02 -0.76 -7.14
N LYS A 84 -13.21 -1.39 -7.19
CA LYS A 84 -13.61 -2.29 -8.27
C LYS A 84 -13.46 -1.67 -9.66
N GLN A 85 -13.75 -0.38 -9.78
CA GLN A 85 -13.61 0.38 -11.02
C GLN A 85 -12.16 0.52 -11.51
N TYR A 86 -11.17 0.32 -10.62
CA TYR A 86 -9.74 0.37 -10.92
C TYR A 86 -9.12 -1.03 -11.09
N THR A 87 -9.92 -2.09 -10.96
CA THR A 87 -9.47 -3.49 -11.01
C THR A 87 -9.82 -4.11 -12.36
N GLY A 88 -8.79 -4.41 -13.16
CA GLY A 88 -8.89 -5.13 -14.43
C GLY A 88 -8.45 -6.59 -14.32
N ALA A 89 -8.41 -7.30 -15.45
CA ALA A 89 -8.01 -8.71 -15.49
C ALA A 89 -6.54 -8.98 -15.13
N ALA A 90 -5.66 -7.99 -15.35
CA ALA A 90 -4.24 -8.06 -15.03
C ALA A 90 -3.89 -7.43 -13.66
N THR A 91 -4.88 -6.91 -12.94
CA THR A 91 -4.67 -6.25 -11.65
C THR A 91 -4.42 -7.28 -10.55
N THR A 92 -3.42 -7.01 -9.71
CA THR A 92 -3.28 -7.69 -8.41
C THR A 92 -4.06 -6.92 -7.35
N LEU A 93 -5.17 -7.48 -6.86
CA LEU A 93 -5.94 -6.96 -5.74
C LEU A 93 -5.31 -7.43 -4.42
N VAL A 94 -4.74 -6.51 -3.65
CA VAL A 94 -4.21 -6.72 -2.30
C VAL A 94 -5.24 -6.27 -1.28
N TYR A 95 -5.50 -7.07 -0.25
CA TYR A 95 -6.45 -6.74 0.80
C TYR A 95 -6.05 -7.42 2.11
N ASP A 96 -6.56 -6.92 3.24
CA ASP A 96 -6.39 -7.62 4.50
C ASP A 96 -7.23 -8.90 4.54
N ALA A 97 -6.68 -10.01 5.04
CA ALA A 97 -7.36 -11.30 5.13
C ALA A 97 -8.68 -11.24 5.91
N SER A 98 -8.89 -10.25 6.78
CA SER A 98 -10.18 -10.03 7.45
C SER A 98 -11.31 -9.61 6.51
N LEU A 99 -11.02 -9.32 5.23
CA LEU A 99 -11.99 -8.87 4.22
C LEU A 99 -12.29 -9.95 3.16
N GLU A 100 -11.93 -11.21 3.42
CA GLU A 100 -12.06 -12.31 2.45
C GLU A 100 -13.50 -12.47 1.94
N ASP A 101 -14.48 -12.41 2.83
CA ASP A 101 -15.89 -12.58 2.48
C ASP A 101 -16.40 -11.43 1.60
N GLU A 102 -16.02 -10.20 1.91
CA GLU A 102 -16.32 -9.00 1.11
C GLU A 102 -15.70 -9.09 -0.27
N VAL A 103 -14.43 -9.45 -0.34
CA VAL A 103 -13.71 -9.58 -1.62
C VAL A 103 -14.35 -10.68 -2.45
N ARG A 104 -14.69 -11.82 -1.85
CA ARG A 104 -15.39 -12.90 -2.55
C ARG A 104 -16.76 -12.44 -3.08
N LYS A 105 -17.51 -11.67 -2.29
CA LYS A 105 -18.81 -11.12 -2.71
C LYS A 105 -18.71 -10.16 -3.90
N VAL A 106 -17.68 -9.31 -3.93
CA VAL A 106 -17.53 -8.25 -4.95
C VAL A 106 -16.82 -8.74 -6.21
N TYR A 107 -15.79 -9.57 -6.05
CA TYR A 107 -14.89 -10.02 -7.12
C TYR A 107 -15.10 -11.47 -7.54
N GLY A 108 -15.84 -12.28 -6.78
CA GLY A 108 -16.01 -13.71 -7.02
C GLY A 108 -14.69 -14.48 -6.87
N ASP A 109 -14.56 -15.58 -7.60
CA ASP A 109 -13.37 -16.45 -7.58
C ASP A 109 -12.31 -16.06 -8.63
N LYS A 110 -12.31 -14.81 -9.10
CA LYS A 110 -11.34 -14.32 -10.10
C LYS A 110 -9.90 -14.47 -9.58
N PRO A 111 -8.93 -14.84 -10.44
CA PRO A 111 -7.52 -14.84 -10.07
C PRO A 111 -7.02 -13.41 -9.82
N GLY A 112 -5.79 -13.27 -9.31
CA GLY A 112 -5.17 -11.95 -9.06
C GLY A 112 -5.54 -11.33 -7.71
N LYS A 113 -5.98 -12.14 -6.74
CA LYS A 113 -6.30 -11.72 -5.38
C LYS A 113 -5.21 -12.15 -4.40
N LEU A 114 -4.77 -11.25 -3.54
CA LEU A 114 -3.78 -11.47 -2.50
C LEU A 114 -4.32 -11.01 -1.13
N ALA A 115 -4.77 -11.97 -0.34
CA ALA A 115 -5.06 -11.76 1.07
C ALA A 115 -3.76 -11.66 1.88
N VAL A 116 -3.67 -10.64 2.73
CA VAL A 116 -2.55 -10.36 3.63
C VAL A 116 -3.06 -10.35 5.07
N PRO A 117 -2.50 -11.12 6.01
CA PRO A 117 -2.94 -11.09 7.41
C PRO A 117 -2.33 -9.89 8.18
N ALA A 118 -2.41 -8.68 7.63
CA ALA A 118 -1.72 -7.51 8.18
C ALA A 118 -2.32 -7.06 9.53
N LEU A 119 -3.64 -7.09 9.66
CA LEU A 119 -4.35 -6.75 10.88
C LEU A 119 -4.04 -7.76 11.99
N GLU A 120 -4.07 -9.05 11.66
CA GLU A 120 -3.73 -10.12 12.60
C GLU A 120 -2.28 -10.00 13.09
N ILE A 121 -1.32 -9.80 12.19
CA ILE A 121 0.10 -9.60 12.54
C ILE A 121 0.27 -8.36 13.43
N ALA A 122 -0.36 -7.24 13.06
CA ALA A 122 -0.28 -6.01 13.85
C ALA A 122 -0.84 -6.18 15.27
N GLN A 123 -1.88 -6.99 15.44
CA GLN A 123 -2.52 -7.23 16.75
C GLN A 123 -1.76 -8.25 17.61
N LYS A 124 -1.24 -9.33 17.01
CA LYS A 124 -0.63 -10.45 17.74
C LYS A 124 0.88 -10.30 17.96
N GLU A 125 1.59 -9.75 16.98
CA GLU A 125 3.06 -9.70 16.99
C GLU A 125 3.62 -8.30 17.34
N MET A 126 2.81 -7.25 17.19
CA MET A 126 3.29 -5.85 17.20
C MET A 126 2.27 -4.89 17.85
N HIS A 127 1.89 -3.82 17.14
CA HIS A 127 0.88 -2.87 17.57
C HIS A 127 -0.05 -2.53 16.39
N PRO A 128 -1.38 -2.36 16.60
CA PRO A 128 -2.32 -1.96 15.55
C PRO A 128 -1.93 -0.72 14.70
N ARG A 129 -1.10 0.19 15.25
CA ARG A 129 -0.70 1.44 14.58
C ARG A 129 0.24 1.24 13.39
N VAL A 130 0.85 0.05 13.27
CA VAL A 130 1.77 -0.28 12.15
C VAL A 130 1.12 -1.11 11.06
N PHE A 131 -0.20 -1.32 11.12
CA PHE A 131 -0.97 -2.00 10.07
C PHE A 131 -0.63 -1.50 8.66
N ASN A 132 -0.63 -0.18 8.46
CA ASN A 132 -0.34 0.44 7.18
C ASN A 132 1.11 0.20 6.71
N VAL A 133 2.05 0.10 7.65
CA VAL A 133 3.47 -0.15 7.33
C VAL A 133 3.72 -1.61 6.95
N ILE A 134 2.95 -2.55 7.49
CA ILE A 134 2.95 -3.94 7.00
C ILE A 134 2.46 -3.99 5.54
N ILE A 135 1.36 -3.28 5.22
CA ILE A 135 0.86 -3.17 3.84
C ILE A 135 1.90 -2.53 2.92
N LEU A 136 2.58 -1.46 3.37
CA LEU A 136 3.69 -0.86 2.62
C LEU A 136 4.80 -1.89 2.34
N GLY A 137 5.17 -2.71 3.33
CA GLY A 137 6.15 -3.78 3.15
C GLY A 137 5.74 -4.79 2.08
N VAL A 138 4.47 -5.19 2.08
CA VAL A 138 3.91 -6.06 1.03
C VAL A 138 4.03 -5.42 -0.33
N LEU A 139 3.67 -4.15 -0.48
CA LEU A 139 3.80 -3.45 -1.76
C LEU A 139 5.24 -3.41 -2.24
N VAL A 140 6.19 -3.06 -1.38
CA VAL A 140 7.63 -3.04 -1.72
C VAL A 140 8.11 -4.42 -2.18
N GLY A 141 7.67 -5.48 -1.49
CA GLY A 141 8.01 -6.85 -1.86
C GLY A 141 7.38 -7.31 -3.19
N LEU A 142 6.15 -6.91 -3.48
CA LEU A 142 5.46 -7.24 -4.73
C LEU A 142 6.02 -6.50 -5.94
N THR A 143 6.41 -5.24 -5.75
CA THR A 143 6.80 -4.39 -6.87
C THR A 143 8.28 -4.49 -7.20
N GLY A 144 9.14 -4.79 -6.21
CA GLY A 144 10.57 -5.04 -6.39
C GLY A 144 11.41 -3.86 -6.87
N PHE A 145 10.82 -2.70 -7.15
CA PHE A 145 11.53 -1.53 -7.67
C PHE A 145 12.23 -0.69 -6.58
N LEU A 146 11.93 -0.94 -5.30
CA LEU A 146 12.57 -0.27 -4.16
C LEU A 146 13.28 -1.27 -3.26
N LYS A 147 14.45 -0.87 -2.77
CA LYS A 147 15.13 -1.54 -1.66
C LYS A 147 14.46 -1.15 -0.35
N GLN A 148 14.43 -2.08 0.61
CA GLN A 148 13.89 -1.79 1.94
C GLN A 148 14.56 -0.58 2.60
N GLN A 149 15.86 -0.37 2.36
CA GLN A 149 16.59 0.77 2.91
C GLN A 149 16.06 2.12 2.40
N GLU A 150 15.73 2.23 1.12
CA GLU A 150 15.17 3.45 0.52
C GLU A 150 13.82 3.80 1.16
N VAL A 151 13.02 2.79 1.46
CA VAL A 151 11.72 2.94 2.12
C VAL A 151 11.88 3.30 3.60
N LYS A 152 12.85 2.73 4.30
CA LYS A 152 13.19 3.10 5.70
C LYS A 152 13.61 4.57 5.78
N GLU A 153 14.39 5.06 4.82
CA GLU A 153 14.78 6.47 4.76
C GLU A 153 13.60 7.41 4.44
N ALA A 154 12.63 6.97 3.63
CA ALA A 154 11.39 7.72 3.42
C ALA A 154 10.51 7.74 4.68
N LEU A 155 10.43 6.62 5.41
CA LEU A 155 9.79 6.55 6.73
C LEU A 155 10.41 7.53 7.72
N GLU A 156 11.74 7.62 7.79
CA GLU A 156 12.42 8.61 8.66
C GLU A 156 12.03 10.05 8.33
N ARG A 157 11.89 10.38 7.04
CA ARG A 157 11.52 11.74 6.64
C ARG A 157 10.08 12.07 7.02
N GLN A 158 9.18 11.11 6.82
CA GLN A 158 7.76 11.33 7.05
C GLN A 158 7.36 11.25 8.53
N LEU A 159 7.98 10.34 9.29
CA LEU A 159 7.65 10.07 10.69
C LEU A 159 8.75 10.49 11.67
N GLY A 160 9.82 11.13 11.21
CA GLY A 160 11.00 11.47 12.02
C GLY A 160 10.69 12.27 13.28
N HIS A 161 9.73 13.21 13.21
CA HIS A 161 9.28 13.93 14.41
C HIS A 161 8.67 13.01 15.47
N LYS A 162 7.91 11.98 15.06
CA LYS A 162 7.35 10.97 15.97
C LYS A 162 8.43 10.05 16.51
N PHE A 163 9.41 9.69 15.68
CA PHE A 163 10.53 8.85 16.10
C PHE A 163 11.47 9.58 17.07
N ALA A 164 11.61 10.90 16.94
CA ALA A 164 12.35 11.72 17.90
C ALA A 164 11.63 11.80 19.26
N GLN A 165 10.29 11.81 19.26
CA GLN A 165 9.47 11.81 20.48
C GLN A 165 9.44 10.42 21.15
N ASP A 166 9.38 9.36 20.35
CA ASP A 166 9.37 7.98 20.82
C ASP A 166 10.22 7.10 19.88
N PRO A 167 11.51 6.88 20.21
CA PRO A 167 12.42 6.07 19.40
C PRO A 167 11.98 4.62 19.22
N SER A 168 11.13 4.08 20.12
CA SER A 168 10.62 2.71 19.99
C SER A 168 9.70 2.55 18.76
N LEU A 169 9.08 3.65 18.32
CA LEU A 169 8.27 3.66 17.10
C LEU A 169 9.11 3.41 15.85
N ARG A 170 10.38 3.84 15.82
CA ARG A 170 11.26 3.59 14.69
C ARG A 170 11.46 2.10 14.47
N ASP A 171 11.90 1.39 15.50
CA ASP A 171 12.12 -0.06 15.45
C ASP A 171 10.84 -0.81 15.09
N LEU A 172 9.73 -0.42 15.71
CA LEU A 172 8.42 -1.01 15.44
C LEU A 172 8.00 -0.86 13.97
N ASN A 173 8.17 0.32 13.38
CA ASN A 173 7.84 0.55 11.96
C ASN A 173 8.79 -0.20 11.03
N TYR A 174 10.08 -0.29 11.36
CA TYR A 174 11.04 -1.04 10.55
C TYR A 174 10.74 -2.54 10.55
N ARG A 175 10.44 -3.11 11.72
CA ARG A 175 10.04 -4.51 11.85
C ARG A 175 8.73 -4.80 11.14
N ALA A 176 7.77 -3.87 11.19
CA ALA A 176 6.51 -3.98 10.46
C ALA A 176 6.71 -3.98 8.93
N LEU A 177 7.56 -3.09 8.43
CA LEU A 177 7.93 -3.02 7.00
C LEU A 177 8.57 -4.33 6.55
N GLU A 178 9.55 -4.81 7.30
CA GLU A 178 10.25 -6.07 7.01
C GLU A 178 9.29 -7.26 7.04
N ARG A 179 8.41 -7.33 8.05
CA ARG A 179 7.42 -8.39 8.17
C ARG A 179 6.49 -8.42 6.97
N GLY A 180 6.00 -7.26 6.52
CA GLY A 180 5.19 -7.12 5.32
C GLY A 180 5.91 -7.61 4.07
N TYR A 181 7.17 -7.19 3.88
CA TYR A 181 8.00 -7.62 2.76
C TYR A 181 8.12 -9.15 2.70
N GLN A 182 8.46 -9.79 3.83
CA GLN A 182 8.64 -11.24 3.92
C GLN A 182 7.40 -12.07 3.57
N LEU A 183 6.19 -11.50 3.66
CA LEU A 183 4.94 -12.22 3.32
C LEU A 183 4.82 -12.55 1.84
N VAL A 184 5.49 -11.77 0.98
CA VAL A 184 5.42 -11.95 -0.48
C VAL A 184 6.74 -12.45 -1.07
N SER A 185 7.89 -12.13 -0.46
CA SER A 185 9.19 -12.64 -0.92
C SER A 185 9.32 -14.16 -0.82
N ARG A 186 8.60 -14.80 0.12
CA ARG A 186 8.61 -16.26 0.28
C ARG A 186 7.77 -17.00 -0.79
N ARG A 187 6.91 -16.28 -1.52
CA ARG A 187 6.04 -16.89 -2.54
C ARG A 187 6.74 -17.13 -3.87
N GLU A 188 7.88 -16.48 -4.13
CA GLU A 188 8.68 -16.72 -5.35
C GLU A 188 9.62 -17.94 -5.23
N ALA A 189 9.71 -18.56 -4.05
CA ALA A 189 10.57 -19.71 -3.78
C ALA A 189 9.82 -21.07 -3.75
N GLN A 190 8.57 -21.11 -4.24
CA GLN A 190 7.77 -22.32 -4.43
C GLN A 190 7.22 -22.35 -5.86
#